data_AF-A0A6M0C106-F1
#
_entry.id   AF-A0A6M0C106-F1
#
_cell.length_a   1.000
_cell.length_b   1.000
_cell.length_c   1.000
_cell.angle_alpha   90.00
_cell.angle_beta   90.00
_cell.angle_gamma   90.00
#
_symmetry.space_group_name_H-M   'P 1'
#
loop_
_entity.id
_entity.type
_entity.pdbx_description
1 polymer ?
#
loop_
_entity_poly.entity_id
_entity_poly.type
_entity_poly.pdbx_seq_one_letter_code
_entity_poly.pdbx_strand_id
1 'polypeptide(L)' 'MTESISWQERYLNLIDHILEITLKGQIRSKEQVYQMLVKEISSGTGEIFERCFDERLQTVQNQVDTEADELKQAK' A
#
# COMPACT_ATOMS: atom_id res chain seq x y z
N MET A 1 -26.60 -8.03 -5.03
CA MET A 1 -25.92 -8.95 -4.10
C MET A 1 -24.71 -8.19 -3.61
N THR A 2 -24.64 -7.85 -2.32
CA THR A 2 -23.45 -7.19 -1.75
C THR A 2 -22.37 -8.25 -1.63
N GLU A 3 -21.44 -8.26 -2.59
CA GLU A 3 -20.24 -9.08 -2.51
C GLU A 3 -19.51 -8.70 -1.22
N SER A 4 -19.34 -9.68 -0.33
CA SER A 4 -18.54 -9.52 0.89
C SER A 4 -17.10 -9.27 0.45
N ILE A 5 -16.62 -8.03 0.63
CA ILE A 5 -15.24 -7.66 0.33
C ILE A 5 -14.30 -8.58 1.12
N SER A 6 -13.37 -9.23 0.43
CA SER A 6 -12.38 -10.09 1.08
C SER A 6 -11.39 -9.26 1.92
N TRP A 7 -10.76 -9.88 2.92
CA TRP A 7 -9.71 -9.20 3.70
C TRP A 7 -8.57 -8.69 2.83
N GLN A 8 -8.23 -9.44 1.77
CA GLN A 8 -7.22 -9.04 0.80
C GLN A 8 -7.61 -7.74 0.09
N GLU A 9 -8.81 -7.66 -0.49
CA GLU A 9 -9.27 -6.44 -1.16
C GLU A 9 -9.35 -5.24 -0.20
N ARG A 10 -9.76 -5.49 1.04
CA ARG A 10 -9.80 -4.44 2.06
C ARG A 10 -8.40 -3.90 2.36
N TYR A 11 -7.41 -4.77 2.50
CA TYR A 11 -6.03 -4.35 2.80
C TYR A 11 -5.31 -3.72 1.60
N LEU A 12 -5.56 -4.22 0.39
CA LEU A 12 -5.07 -3.56 -0.83
C LEU A 12 -5.61 -2.13 -0.93
N ASN A 13 -6.92 -1.94 -0.75
CA ASN A 13 -7.52 -0.60 -0.75
C ASN A 13 -6.96 0.32 0.36
N LEU A 14 -6.72 -0.22 1.55
CA LEU A 14 -6.10 0.54 2.65
C LEU A 14 -4.69 1.01 2.28
N ILE A 15 -3.86 0.10 1.74
CA ILE A 15 -2.49 0.39 1.34
C ILE A 15 -2.48 1.45 0.23
N ASP A 16 -3.30 1.27 -0.79
CA ASP A 16 -3.43 2.24 -1.89
C ASP A 16 -3.88 3.61 -1.42
N HIS A 17 -4.84 3.66 -0.50
CA HIS A 17 -5.27 4.92 0.10
C HIS A 17 -4.14 5.61 0.86
N ILE A 18 -3.39 4.88 1.69
CA ILE A 18 -2.24 5.42 2.43
C ILE A 18 -1.17 5.94 1.46
N LEU A 19 -0.85 5.18 0.40
CA LEU A 19 0.10 5.61 -0.63
C LEU A 19 -0.36 6.90 -1.32
N GLU A 20 -1.63 6.95 -1.73
CA GLU A 20 -2.21 8.11 -2.42
C GLU A 20 -2.08 9.39 -1.57
N ILE A 21 -2.51 9.35 -0.31
CA ILE A 21 -2.45 10.52 0.57
C ILE A 21 -1.00 10.85 0.99
N THR A 22 -0.10 9.87 0.98
CA THR A 22 1.34 10.10 1.19
C THR A 22 1.93 10.87 0.01
N LEU A 23 1.65 10.45 -1.22
CA LEU A 23 2.10 11.13 -2.44
C LEU A 23 1.51 12.54 -2.58
N LYS A 24 0.27 12.75 -2.11
CA LYS A 24 -0.36 14.07 -2.02
C LYS A 24 0.21 14.96 -0.90
N GLY A 25 1.16 14.47 -0.10
CA GLY A 25 1.75 15.22 1.02
C GLY A 25 0.77 15.45 2.19
N GLN A 26 -0.28 14.64 2.30
CA GLN A 26 -1.32 14.76 3.33
C GLN A 26 -0.99 13.96 4.60
N ILE A 27 0.01 13.07 4.56
CA ILE A 27 0.59 12.43 5.74
C ILE A 27 1.57 13.40 6.40
N ARG A 28 1.28 13.79 7.64
CA ARG A 28 2.12 14.74 8.40
C ARG A 28 3.14 14.04 9.31
N SER A 29 2.93 12.76 9.62
CA SER A 29 3.80 11.99 10.51
C SER A 29 3.59 10.48 10.36
N LYS A 30 4.56 9.69 10.81
CA LYS A 30 4.47 8.23 10.86
C LYS A 30 3.35 7.74 11.80
N GLU A 31 3.08 8.48 12.87
CA GLU A 31 1.99 8.19 13.82
C GLU A 31 0.62 8.19 13.11
N GLN A 32 0.39 9.13 12.18
CA GLN A 32 -0.86 9.16 11.41
C GLN A 32 -1.08 7.86 10.63
N VAL A 33 -0.03 7.33 10.01
CA VAL A 33 -0.10 6.04 9.30
C VAL A 33 -0.37 4.90 10.27
N TYR A 34 0.32 4.87 11.42
CA TYR A 34 0.09 3.86 12.46
C TYR A 34 -1.37 3.84 12.93
N GLN A 35 -1.96 5.01 13.23
CA GLN A 35 -3.36 5.11 13.65
C GLN A 35 -4.33 4.61 12.56
N MET A 36 -4.04 4.87 11.28
CA MET A 36 -4.83 4.35 10.16
C MET A 36 -4.77 2.82 10.10
N LEU A 37 -3.59 2.24 10.26
CA LEU A 37 -3.38 0.78 10.26
C LEU A 37 -4.10 0.12 11.45
N VAL A 38 -3.94 0.66 12.66
CA VAL A 38 -4.60 0.12 13.87
C VAL A 38 -6.12 0.13 13.75
N LYS A 39 -6.69 1.16 13.11
CA LYS A 39 -8.13 1.29 12.95
C LYS A 39 -8.72 0.29 11.96
N GLU A 40 -7.99 -0.04 10.89
CA GLU A 40 -8.53 -0.81 9.76
C GLU A 40 -8.09 -2.28 9.74
N ILE A 41 -6.96 -2.63 10.39
CA ILE A 41 -6.51 -4.01 10.47
C ILE A 41 -7.29 -4.77 11.53
N SER A 42 -7.97 -5.84 11.12
CA SER A 42 -8.68 -6.72 12.02
C SER A 42 -7.72 -7.69 12.73
N SER A 43 -7.98 -7.92 14.02
CA SER A 43 -7.22 -8.91 14.80
C SER A 43 -7.26 -10.30 14.15
N GLY A 44 -6.13 -11.00 14.15
CA GLY A 44 -6.01 -12.34 13.55
C GLY A 44 -5.86 -12.38 12.03
N THR A 45 -5.75 -11.22 11.37
CA THR A 45 -5.58 -11.15 9.89
C THR A 45 -4.29 -10.44 9.46
N GLY A 46 -3.35 -10.29 10.40
CA GLY A 46 -2.05 -9.61 10.17
C GLY A 46 -1.26 -10.24 9.03
N GLU A 47 -1.19 -11.57 8.95
CA GLU A 47 -0.50 -12.27 7.86
C GLU A 47 -1.07 -11.94 6.47
N ILE A 48 -2.39 -11.69 6.37
CA ILE A 48 -3.02 -11.30 5.10
C ILE A 48 -2.57 -9.89 4.74
N PHE A 49 -2.58 -8.97 5.70
CA PHE A 49 -2.09 -7.61 5.51
C PHE A 49 -0.62 -7.61 5.08
N GLU A 50 0.24 -8.37 5.76
CA GLU A 50 1.67 -8.45 5.45
C GLU A 50 1.93 -8.95 4.03
N ARG A 51 1.19 -9.97 3.56
CA ARG A 51 1.28 -10.44 2.17
C ARG A 51 0.87 -9.36 1.16
N CYS A 52 -0.24 -8.67 1.40
CA CYS A 52 -0.69 -7.58 0.53
C CYS A 52 0.33 -6.43 0.51
N PHE A 53 0.93 -6.12 1.66
CA PHE A 53 1.94 -5.08 1.77
C PHE A 53 3.21 -5.44 1.01
N ASP A 54 3.69 -6.67 1.14
CA ASP A 54 4.87 -7.16 0.41
C ASP A 54 4.63 -7.15 -1.10
N GLU A 55 3.47 -7.61 -1.56
CA GLU A 55 3.08 -7.56 -2.98
C GLU A 55 3.09 -6.12 -3.51
N ARG A 56 2.52 -5.16 -2.76
CA ARG A 56 2.49 -3.76 -3.18
C ARG A 56 3.89 -3.14 -3.15
N LEU A 57 4.71 -3.47 -2.16
CA LEU A 57 6.08 -3.01 -2.05
C LEU A 57 6.91 -3.49 -3.24
N GLN A 58 6.88 -4.78 -3.57
CA GLN A 58 7.56 -5.33 -4.74
C GLN A 58 7.09 -4.67 -6.04
N THR A 59 5.77 -4.48 -6.17
CA THR A 59 5.19 -3.82 -7.35
C THR A 59 5.69 -2.39 -7.52
N VAL A 60 5.70 -1.60 -6.44
CA VAL A 60 6.22 -0.21 -6.47
C VAL A 60 7.73 -0.19 -6.72
N GLN A 61 8.48 -1.09 -6.08
CA GLN A 61 9.94 -1.17 -6.26
C GLN A 61 10.32 -1.51 -7.71
N ASN A 62 9.62 -2.45 -8.34
CA ASN A 62 9.85 -2.82 -9.74
C ASN A 62 9.52 -1.68 -10.71
N GLN A 63 8.45 -0.91 -10.45
CA GLN A 63 8.10 0.26 -11.26
C GLN A 63 9.19 1.34 -11.20
N VAL A 64 9.68 1.64 -10.00
CA VAL A 64 10.76 2.62 -9.80
C VAL A 64 12.05 2.16 -10.48
N ASP A 65 12.40 0.88 -10.37
CA ASP A 65 13.61 0.33 -10.99
C ASP A 65 13.54 0.37 -12.52
N THR A 66 12.37 0.03 -13.09
CA THR A 66 12.13 0.06 -14.53
C THR A 66 12.16 1.48 -15.08
N GLU A 67 11.47 2.42 -14.43
CA GLU A 67 11.46 3.84 -14.85
C GLU A 67 12.87 4.46 -14.75
N ALA A 68 13.62 4.10 -13.71
CA ALA A 68 15.02 4.53 -13.57
C ALA A 68 15.94 3.94 -14.64
N ASP A 69 15.65 2.74 -15.16
CA ASP A 69 16.42 2.12 -16.24
C ASP A 69 16.10 2.77 -17.60
N GLU A 70 14.83 3.00 -17.91
CA GLU A 70 14.41 3.69 -19.15
C GLU A 70 14.97 5.11 -19.24
N LEU A 71 14.99 5.86 -18.13
CA LEU A 71 15.60 7.19 -18.07
C LEU A 71 17.12 7.17 -18.27
N LYS A 72 17.80 6.05 -17.94
CA LYS A 72 19.24 5.88 -18.18
C LYS A 72 19.54 5.50 -19.63
N GLN A 73 18.68 4.69 -20.27
CA GLN A 73 18.86 4.28 -21.66
C GLN A 73 18.55 5.39 -22.67
N ALA A 74 17.79 6.42 -22.28
CA ALA A 74 17.45 7.57 -23.12
C ALA A 74 18.51 8.70 -23.15
N LYS A 75 19.68 8.52 -22.52
CA LYS A 75 20.77 9.51 -22.46
C LYS A 75 21.98 9.18 -23.33
#